data_AF-A0A812MBQ1-F1
#
_entry.id   AF-A0A812MBQ1-F1
#
_cell.length_a   1.000
_cell.length_b   1.000
_cell.length_c   1.000
_cell.angle_alpha   90.00
_cell.angle_beta   90.00
_cell.angle_gamma   90.00
#
_symmetry.space_group_name_H-M   'P 1'
#
loop_
_entity.id
_entity.type
_entity.pdbx_description
1 polymer ?
#
loop_
_entity_poly.entity_id
_entity_poly.type
_entity_poly.pdbx_seq_one_letter_code
_entity_poly.pdbx_strand_id
1 'polypeptide(L)'
;MKATGLARRMVMNFGMAGGKEAGLLSLDVDEYAVLSDEAKQIIDHKTQSLLNDAYHRASEYLRTHRDELHHLAKALIEYETLSAEEIQLAIKGQAQDIGGRRKQEAETTKKEMENLTPKEGAKVPARPEPKKAPKTFDAQPAEE
;
A
#
# COMPACT_ATOMS: atom_id res chain seq x y z
N MET A 1 -7.55 17.11 2.94
CA MET A 1 -7.12 17.78 1.69
C MET A 1 -5.62 17.54 1.44
N LYS A 2 -5.23 16.39 0.87
CA LYS A 2 -3.80 16.03 0.72
C LYS A 2 -3.10 16.79 -0.41
N ALA A 3 -3.77 17.00 -1.55
CA ALA A 3 -3.21 17.70 -2.70
C ALA A 3 -2.91 19.18 -2.41
N THR A 4 -3.86 19.90 -1.81
CA THR A 4 -3.68 21.33 -1.45
C THR A 4 -2.54 21.53 -0.45
N GLY A 5 -2.42 20.66 0.56
CA GLY A 5 -1.33 20.74 1.54
C GLY A 5 0.04 20.53 0.90
N LEU A 6 0.16 19.58 -0.03
CA LEU A 6 1.38 19.35 -0.79
C LEU A 6 1.70 20.53 -1.71
N ALA A 7 0.72 21.05 -2.45
CA ALA A 7 0.90 22.18 -3.35
C ALA A 7 1.35 23.45 -2.61
N ARG A 8 0.78 23.74 -1.43
CA ARG A 8 1.22 24.86 -0.59
C ARG A 8 2.69 24.72 -0.18
N ARG A 9 3.12 23.52 0.26
CA ARG A 9 4.54 23.26 0.58
C ARG A 9 5.45 23.40 -0.65
N MET A 10 4.99 22.95 -1.83
CA MET A 10 5.75 23.14 -3.07
C MET A 10 5.95 24.61 -3.42
N VAL A 11 4.94 25.45 -3.21
CA VAL A 11 5.02 26.88 -3.47
C VAL A 11 5.84 27.60 -2.39
N MET A 12 5.58 27.30 -1.11
CA MET A 12 6.10 28.05 0.03
C MET A 12 7.47 27.59 0.53
N ASN A 13 7.73 26.27 0.59
CA ASN A 13 8.97 25.73 1.16
C ASN A 13 10.01 25.40 0.09
N PHE A 14 9.56 25.03 -1.12
CA PHE A 14 10.44 24.58 -2.19
C PHE A 14 10.57 25.56 -3.35
N GLY A 15 9.78 26.65 -3.37
CA GLY A 15 9.82 27.65 -4.45
C GLY A 15 9.45 27.11 -5.84
N MET A 16 8.74 25.98 -5.91
CA MET A 16 8.52 25.22 -7.16
C MET A 16 7.39 25.75 -8.05
N ALA A 17 6.82 26.91 -7.73
CA ALA A 17 5.69 27.48 -8.47
C ALA A 17 6.08 28.30 -9.71
N GLY A 18 7.38 28.39 -10.04
CA GLY A 18 7.87 29.14 -11.19
C GLY A 18 7.77 30.65 -11.04
N GLY A 19 8.70 31.36 -11.70
CA GLY A 19 8.80 32.83 -11.70
C GLY A 19 9.99 33.35 -10.88
N LYS A 20 10.68 34.37 -11.42
CA LYS A 20 11.87 35.01 -10.80
C LYS A 20 11.60 35.62 -9.42
N GLU A 21 10.34 35.87 -9.09
CA GLU A 21 9.90 36.44 -7.81
C GLU A 21 9.71 35.39 -6.71
N ALA A 22 9.68 34.10 -7.06
CA ALA A 22 9.78 33.02 -6.09
C ALA A 22 11.27 32.81 -5.78
N GLY A 23 11.90 33.81 -5.17
CA GLY A 23 13.11 33.56 -4.38
C GLY A 23 12.80 32.44 -3.39
N LEU A 24 13.82 31.62 -3.09
CA LEU A 24 13.74 30.52 -2.12
C LEU A 24 13.23 31.07 -0.77
N LEU A 25 11.93 31.13 -0.62
CA LEU A 25 11.27 31.39 0.64
C LEU A 25 11.39 30.07 1.38
N SER A 26 12.17 30.06 2.45
CA SER A 26 12.06 29.00 3.45
C SER A 26 10.96 29.44 4.41
N LEU A 27 9.75 29.65 3.89
CA LEU A 27 8.62 30.02 4.71
C LEU A 27 7.92 28.77 5.18
N ASP A 28 7.78 28.63 6.49
CA ASP A 28 6.98 27.55 7.04
C ASP A 28 5.49 27.85 6.84
N VAL A 29 4.68 26.78 6.75
CA VAL A 29 3.23 26.91 6.52
C VAL A 29 2.56 27.70 7.66
N ASP A 30 3.13 27.67 8.86
CA ASP A 30 2.65 28.42 10.02
C ASP A 30 2.94 29.93 9.91
N GLU A 31 3.97 30.31 9.17
CA GLU A 31 4.32 31.71 8.90
C GLU A 31 3.39 32.34 7.84
N TYR A 32 2.54 31.53 7.19
CA TYR A 32 1.52 32.02 6.26
C TYR A 32 0.63 33.09 6.90
N ALA A 33 0.28 32.96 8.18
CA ALA A 33 -0.60 33.90 8.86
C ALA A 33 0.02 35.29 9.00
N VAL A 34 1.36 35.37 9.10
CA VAL A 34 2.13 36.59 9.36
C VAL A 34 2.45 37.36 8.06
N LEU A 35 2.25 36.75 6.90
CA LEU A 35 2.45 37.38 5.60
C LEU A 35 1.48 38.55 5.33
N SER A 36 1.92 39.49 4.50
CA SER A 36 1.06 40.52 3.93
C SER A 36 -0.03 39.91 3.04
N ASP A 37 -1.16 40.60 2.91
CA ASP A 37 -2.29 40.12 2.10
C ASP A 37 -1.90 39.96 0.62
N GLU A 38 -1.05 40.85 0.11
CA GLU A 38 -0.51 40.76 -1.25
C GLU A 38 0.34 39.49 -1.46
N ALA A 39 1.22 39.16 -0.52
CA ALA A 39 2.03 37.94 -0.57
C ALA A 39 1.17 36.67 -0.48
N LYS A 40 0.15 36.68 0.39
CA LYS A 40 -0.84 35.59 0.51
C LYS A 40 -1.59 35.35 -0.80
N GLN A 41 -2.06 36.41 -1.43
CA GLN A 41 -2.75 36.33 -2.73
C GLN A 41 -1.85 35.72 -3.82
N ILE A 42 -0.58 36.11 -3.88
CA ILE A 42 0.39 35.55 -4.83
C ILE A 42 0.57 34.05 -4.60
N ILE A 43 0.73 33.63 -3.34
CA ILE A 43 0.90 32.21 -2.97
C ILE A 43 -0.35 31.40 -3.32
N ASP A 44 -1.54 31.90 -2.98
CA ASP A 44 -2.80 31.21 -3.26
C ASP A 44 -3.03 31.09 -4.77
N HIS A 45 -2.76 32.13 -5.55
CA HIS A 45 -2.87 32.10 -7.01
C HIS A 45 -1.92 31.05 -7.62
N LYS A 46 -0.65 31.03 -7.18
CA LYS A 46 0.34 30.04 -7.61
C LYS A 46 -0.07 28.61 -7.24
N THR A 47 -0.59 28.42 -6.03
CA THR A 47 -1.09 27.13 -5.55
C THR A 47 -2.27 26.65 -6.40
N GLN A 48 -3.20 27.56 -6.73
CA GLN A 48 -4.35 27.26 -7.57
C GLN A 48 -3.94 26.90 -8.99
N SER A 49 -3.01 27.66 -9.59
CA SER A 49 -2.48 27.36 -10.92
C SER A 49 -1.85 25.96 -10.96
N LEU A 50 -1.00 25.63 -9.98
CA LEU A 50 -0.35 24.32 -9.89
C LEU A 50 -1.37 23.17 -9.78
N LEU A 51 -2.41 23.35 -8.98
CA LEU A 51 -3.48 22.36 -8.82
C LEU A 51 -4.31 22.19 -10.09
N ASN A 52 -4.66 23.29 -10.75
CA ASN A 52 -5.40 23.26 -12.01
C ASN A 52 -4.59 22.54 -13.09
N ASP A 53 -3.29 22.85 -13.23
CA ASP A 53 -2.42 22.19 -14.20
C ASP A 53 -2.26 20.69 -13.91
N ALA A 54 -2.13 20.32 -12.64
CA ALA A 54 -2.10 18.91 -12.24
C ALA A 54 -3.43 18.21 -12.56
N TYR A 55 -4.56 18.85 -12.30
CA TYR A 55 -5.90 18.33 -12.60
C TYR A 55 -6.10 18.14 -14.10
N HIS A 56 -5.77 19.16 -14.92
CA HIS A 56 -5.88 19.07 -16.36
C HIS A 56 -5.01 17.95 -16.92
N ARG A 57 -3.73 17.87 -16.52
CA ARG A 57 -2.85 16.78 -16.95
C ARG A 57 -3.39 15.40 -16.58
N ALA A 58 -3.86 15.22 -15.34
CA ALA A 58 -4.43 13.95 -14.90
C ALA A 58 -5.73 13.61 -15.65
N SER A 59 -6.60 14.60 -15.88
CA SER A 59 -7.85 14.41 -16.61
C SER A 59 -7.60 14.04 -18.08
N GLU A 60 -6.68 14.74 -18.74
CA GLU A 60 -6.30 14.43 -20.12
C GLU A 60 -5.64 13.06 -20.23
N TYR A 61 -4.77 12.68 -19.28
CA TYR A 61 -4.19 11.35 -19.23
C TYR A 61 -5.27 10.26 -19.11
N LEU A 62 -6.21 10.41 -18.17
CA LEU A 62 -7.31 9.46 -17.98
C LEU A 62 -8.28 9.41 -19.17
N ARG A 63 -8.49 10.54 -19.85
CA ARG A 63 -9.31 10.60 -21.08
C ARG A 63 -8.63 9.93 -22.26
N THR A 64 -7.31 10.09 -22.38
CA THR A 64 -6.51 9.46 -23.44
C THR A 64 -6.50 7.94 -23.28
N HIS A 65 -6.39 7.44 -22.04
CA HIS A 65 -6.36 6.02 -21.71
C HIS A 65 -7.72 5.49 -21.24
N ARG A 66 -8.81 6.00 -21.82
CA ARG A 66 -10.18 5.66 -21.36
C ARG A 66 -10.51 4.17 -21.52
N ASP A 67 -10.01 3.53 -22.57
CA ASP A 67 -10.26 2.11 -22.82
C ASP A 67 -9.58 1.22 -21.77
N GLU A 68 -8.33 1.54 -21.42
CA GLU A 68 -7.59 0.89 -20.33
C GLU A 68 -8.29 1.07 -18.97
N LEU A 69 -8.82 2.27 -18.71
CA LEU A 69 -9.61 2.54 -17.50
C LEU A 69 -10.89 1.70 -17.46
N HIS A 70 -11.57 1.53 -18.60
CA HIS A 70 -12.75 0.66 -18.70
C HIS A 70 -12.40 -0.82 -18.50
N HIS A 71 -11.26 -1.30 -19.00
CA HIS A 71 -10.80 -2.66 -18.74
C HIS A 71 -10.52 -2.90 -17.25
N LEU A 72 -9.83 -1.96 -16.61
CA LEU A 72 -9.56 -2.03 -15.17
C LEU A 72 -10.86 -2.03 -14.35
N ALA A 73 -11.82 -1.16 -14.71
CA ALA A 73 -13.12 -1.11 -14.04
C ALA A 73 -13.90 -2.42 -14.17
N LYS A 74 -13.92 -3.03 -15.37
CA LYS A 74 -14.55 -4.34 -15.59
C LYS A 74 -13.88 -5.43 -14.76
N ALA A 75 -12.54 -5.47 -14.74
CA ALA A 75 -11.80 -6.44 -13.93
C ALA A 75 -12.09 -6.28 -12.43
N LEU A 76 -12.23 -5.05 -11.92
CA LEU A 76 -12.58 -4.81 -10.52
C LEU A 76 -14.02 -5.24 -10.18
N ILE A 77 -14.95 -5.17 -11.14
CA ILE A 77 -16.32 -5.69 -10.97
C ILE A 77 -16.31 -7.22 -10.86
N GLU A 78 -15.43 -7.91 -11.61
CA GLU A 78 -15.35 -9.37 -11.59
C GLU A 78 -14.60 -9.93 -10.38
N TYR A 79 -13.51 -9.28 -9.95
CA TYR A 79 -12.57 -9.85 -8.97
C TYR A 79 -12.50 -9.12 -7.62
N GLU A 80 -13.26 -8.03 -7.43
CA GLU A 80 -13.35 -7.11 -6.27
C GLU A 80 -12.03 -6.43 -5.84
N THR A 81 -10.93 -7.17 -5.88
CA THR A 81 -9.57 -6.77 -5.54
C THR A 81 -8.61 -7.27 -6.61
N LEU A 82 -7.58 -6.47 -6.90
CA LEU A 82 -6.54 -6.81 -7.86
C LEU A 82 -5.17 -6.58 -7.23
N SER A 83 -4.25 -7.52 -7.46
CA SER A 83 -2.83 -7.34 -7.15
C SER A 83 -2.14 -6.46 -8.20
N ALA A 84 -0.91 -5.98 -7.91
CA ALA A 84 -0.16 -5.14 -8.86
C ALA A 84 0.08 -5.83 -10.21
N GLU A 85 0.31 -7.14 -10.21
CA GLU A 85 0.50 -7.94 -11.44
C GLU A 85 -0.81 -8.11 -12.21
N GLU A 86 -1.93 -8.30 -11.50
CA GLU A 86 -3.26 -8.43 -12.08
C GLU A 86 -3.75 -7.11 -12.67
N ILE A 87 -3.38 -5.96 -12.09
CA ILE A 87 -3.67 -4.63 -12.65
C ILE A 87 -3.02 -4.46 -14.03
N GLN A 88 -1.77 -4.90 -14.20
CA GLN A 88 -1.09 -4.82 -15.49
C GLN A 88 -1.77 -5.68 -16.56
N LEU A 89 -2.25 -6.87 -16.17
CA LEU A 89 -3.04 -7.74 -17.05
C LEU A 89 -4.40 -7.12 -17.39
N ALA A 90 -5.07 -6.52 -16.41
CA ALA A 90 -6.35 -5.85 -16.60
C ALA A 90 -6.23 -4.66 -17.56
N ILE A 91 -5.20 -3.82 -17.42
CA ILE A 91 -4.95 -2.68 -18.33
C ILE A 91 -4.76 -3.16 -19.78
N LYS A 92 -4.05 -4.28 -19.99
CA LYS A 92 -3.84 -4.90 -21.30
C LYS A 92 -5.09 -5.57 -21.89
N GLY A 93 -6.21 -5.59 -21.17
CA GLY A 93 -7.45 -6.26 -21.58
C GLY A 93 -7.43 -7.78 -21.37
N GLN A 94 -6.44 -8.31 -20.65
CA GLN A 94 -6.25 -9.74 -20.39
C GLN A 94 -6.89 -10.17 -19.05
N ALA A 95 -8.10 -9.68 -18.75
CA ALA A 95 -8.78 -9.97 -17.48
C ALA A 95 -9.08 -11.47 -17.27
N GLN A 96 -9.20 -12.25 -18.35
CA GLN A 96 -9.38 -13.71 -18.30
C GLN A 96 -8.16 -14.44 -17.71
N ASP A 97 -6.97 -13.88 -17.89
CA ASP A 97 -5.71 -14.47 -17.40
C ASP A 97 -5.59 -14.37 -15.87
N ILE A 98 -6.31 -13.42 -15.25
CA ILE A 98 -6.40 -13.24 -13.79
C ILE A 98 -7.07 -14.45 -13.15
N GLY A 99 -8.22 -14.86 -13.68
CA GLY A 99 -8.94 -16.05 -13.21
C GLY A 99 -8.14 -17.33 -13.44
N GLY A 100 -7.39 -17.42 -14.55
CA GLY A 100 -6.50 -18.54 -14.84
C GLY A 100 -5.37 -18.67 -13.82
N ARG A 101 -4.68 -17.56 -13.51
CA ARG A 101 -3.62 -17.52 -12.51
C ARG A 101 -4.09 -17.90 -11.12
N ARG A 102 -5.20 -17.33 -10.64
CA ARG A 102 -5.71 -17.64 -9.29
C ARG A 102 -6.06 -19.12 -9.14
N LYS A 103 -6.58 -19.75 -10.20
CA LYS A 103 -6.84 -21.20 -10.22
C LYS A 103 -5.55 -22.00 -10.15
N GLN A 104 -4.54 -21.63 -10.92
CA GLN A 104 -3.24 -22.31 -10.89
C GLN A 104 -2.57 -22.17 -9.52
N GLU A 105 -2.56 -20.96 -8.95
CA GLU A 105 -2.04 -20.70 -7.60
C GLU A 105 -2.78 -21.54 -6.55
N ALA A 106 -4.11 -21.60 -6.61
CA ALA A 106 -4.90 -22.44 -5.70
C ALA A 106 -4.64 -23.95 -5.90
N GLU A 107 -4.42 -24.41 -7.12
CA GLU A 107 -4.06 -25.81 -7.42
C GLU A 107 -2.64 -26.15 -6.94
N THR A 108 -1.68 -25.25 -7.08
CA THR A 108 -0.31 -25.43 -6.55
C THR A 108 -0.34 -25.50 -5.04
N THR A 109 -1.04 -24.58 -4.37
CA THR A 109 -1.17 -24.61 -2.91
C THR A 109 -1.88 -25.87 -2.42
N LYS A 110 -2.92 -26.33 -3.11
CA LYS A 110 -3.59 -27.60 -2.78
C LYS A 110 -2.66 -28.81 -2.94
N LYS A 111 -1.90 -28.91 -4.03
CA LYS A 111 -0.94 -29.99 -4.26
C LYS A 111 0.21 -29.98 -3.25
N GLU A 112 0.68 -28.80 -2.85
CA GLU A 112 1.70 -28.65 -1.81
C GLU A 112 1.16 -29.07 -0.44
N MET A 113 -0.07 -28.68 -0.09
CA MET A 113 -0.73 -29.11 1.14
C MET A 113 -1.02 -30.62 1.15
N GLU A 114 -1.39 -31.20 0.01
CA GLU A 114 -1.57 -32.65 -0.16
C GLU A 114 -0.25 -33.41 0.01
N ASN A 115 0.86 -32.89 -0.54
CA ASN A 115 2.20 -33.46 -0.36
C ASN A 115 2.76 -33.32 1.06
N LEU A 116 2.20 -32.43 1.89
CA LEU A 116 2.52 -32.26 3.31
C LEU A 116 1.62 -33.11 4.23
N THR A 117 0.60 -33.79 3.69
CA THR A 117 -0.16 -34.79 4.48
C THR A 117 0.72 -36.03 4.69
N PRO A 118 0.97 -36.46 5.94
CA PRO A 118 1.71 -37.69 6.18
C PRO A 118 0.95 -38.86 5.54
N LYS A 119 1.61 -39.61 4.64
CA LYS A 119 1.10 -40.91 4.22
C LYS A 119 0.86 -41.76 5.47
N GLU A 120 -0.39 -42.07 5.76
CA GLU A 120 -0.79 -43.08 6.74
C GLU A 120 0.01 -44.36 6.47
N GLY A 121 0.89 -44.73 7.40
CA GLY A 121 1.72 -45.93 7.26
C GLY A 121 3.06 -45.97 8.01
N ALA A 122 3.47 -44.93 8.74
CA ALA A 122 4.67 -45.01 9.58
C ALA A 122 4.33 -45.60 10.96
N LYS A 123 4.59 -46.91 11.10
CA LYS A 123 4.57 -47.67 12.36
C LYS A 123 5.23 -46.85 13.48
N VAL A 124 4.45 -46.44 14.48
CA VAL A 124 4.95 -45.71 15.67
C VAL A 124 6.00 -46.59 16.35
N PRO A 125 7.29 -46.19 16.44
CA PRO A 125 8.22 -46.90 17.31
C PRO A 125 7.86 -46.56 18.75
N ALA A 126 7.60 -47.59 19.55
CA ALA A 126 7.25 -47.47 20.96
C ALA A 126 8.29 -46.61 21.70
N ARG A 127 7.81 -45.56 22.38
CA ARG A 127 8.61 -44.73 23.28
C ARG A 127 9.00 -45.57 24.49
N PRO A 128 10.29 -45.70 24.85
CA PRO A 128 10.66 -46.38 26.09
C PRO A 128 10.18 -45.55 27.29
N GLU A 129 9.59 -46.22 28.27
CA GLU A 129 8.99 -45.62 29.47
C GLU A 129 10.01 -44.80 30.28
N PRO A 130 9.58 -43.69 30.93
CA PRO A 130 10.44 -42.93 31.82
C PRO A 130 10.73 -43.71 33.10
N LYS A 131 12.04 -43.90 33.41
CA LYS A 131 12.50 -44.48 34.67
C LYS A 131 12.00 -43.65 35.86
N LYS A 132 11.38 -44.31 36.85
CA LYS A 132 10.92 -43.72 38.12
C LYS A 132 12.07 -43.00 38.84
N ALA A 133 11.87 -41.72 39.14
CA ALA A 133 12.71 -40.98 40.08
C ALA A 133 12.47 -41.51 41.51
N PRO A 134 13.53 -41.68 42.34
CA PRO A 134 13.36 -42.04 43.74
C PRO A 134 12.78 -40.88 44.56
N LYS A 135 12.02 -41.27 45.59
CA LYS A 135 11.12 -40.44 46.40
C LYS A 135 11.85 -39.61 47.47
N THR A 136 11.24 -38.45 47.74
CA THR A 136 11.11 -37.73 49.03
C THR A 136 12.38 -37.32 49.79
N PHE A 137 12.55 -36.02 49.96
CA PHE A 137 13.15 -35.43 51.16
C PHE A 137 12.25 -34.27 51.63
N ASP A 138 12.00 -34.24 52.93
CA ASP A 138 10.86 -33.65 53.62
C ASP A 138 10.74 -32.12 53.61
N ALA A 139 9.53 -31.67 53.92
CA ALA A 139 9.09 -30.28 53.95
C ALA A 139 9.52 -29.53 55.24
N GLN A 140 9.97 -28.28 55.02
CA GLN A 140 9.77 -27.06 55.83
C GLN A 140 10.33 -27.00 57.28
N PRO A 141 10.38 -25.83 57.96
CA PRO A 141 10.04 -24.44 57.56
C PRO A 141 11.05 -23.32 57.96
N ALA A 142 10.79 -22.12 57.44
CA ALA A 142 10.75 -20.77 58.05
C ALA A 142 11.87 -20.15 58.92
N GLU A 143 11.91 -18.80 58.79
CA GLU A 143 12.55 -17.73 59.60
C GLU A 143 14.03 -17.46 59.28
N GLU A 144 14.51 -16.24 59.04
CA GLU A 144 14.03 -14.85 59.22
C GLU A 144 14.78 -13.94 58.22
#